data_AF-T1CEU4-F1
#
_entry.id   AF-T1CEU4-F1
#
_cell.length_a   1.000
_cell.length_b   1.000
_cell.length_c   1.000
_cell.angle_alpha   90.00
_cell.angle_beta   90.00
_cell.angle_gamma   90.00
#
_symmetry.space_group_name_H-M   'P 1'
#
loop_
_entity.id
_entity.type
_entity.pdbx_description
1 polymer ?
#
loop_
_entity_poly.entity_id
_entity_poly.type
_entity_poly.pdbx_seq_one_letter_code
_entity_poly.pdbx_strand_id
1 'polypeptide(L)'
;MAPTTSAAQTLGAALGIQDVTVAKVLASPPVERAAPGAAPATPAPALWILDEASMVAARDMDKLLERARAEHAHVVMVGDTKQIGSVGAGAAFTQLREQLGSENLTEIVRQKKDATRQAVYDAVA
;
A
#
# COMPACT_ATOMS: atom_id res chain seq x y z
N MET A 1 1.28 -1.46 5.64
CA MET A 1 -0.12 -1.92 5.73
C MET A 1 -0.48 -2.73 4.50
N ALA A 2 -1.47 -3.61 4.59
CA ALA A 2 -1.93 -4.43 3.45
C ALA A 2 -3.43 -4.81 3.57
N PRO A 3 -4.10 -5.23 2.48
CA PRO A 3 -5.50 -5.69 2.52
C PRO A 3 -5.71 -6.92 3.41
N THR A 4 -4.77 -7.87 3.42
CA THR A 4 -4.87 -9.13 4.16
C THR A 4 -3.90 -9.18 5.33
N THR A 5 -4.22 -9.97 6.35
CA THR A 5 -3.34 -10.16 7.52
C THR A 5 -2.00 -10.79 7.13
N SER A 6 -2.00 -11.79 6.26
CA SER A 6 -0.77 -12.47 5.82
C SER A 6 0.18 -11.54 5.07
N ALA A 7 -0.35 -10.68 4.18
CA ALA A 7 0.45 -9.67 3.49
C ALA A 7 0.99 -8.62 4.47
N ALA A 8 0.16 -8.15 5.41
CA ALA A 8 0.58 -7.17 6.41
C ALA A 8 1.72 -7.70 7.28
N GLN A 9 1.62 -8.95 7.74
CA GLN A 9 2.66 -9.62 8.54
C GLN A 9 3.94 -9.82 7.74
N THR A 10 3.84 -10.24 6.48
CA THR A 10 5.01 -10.44 5.60
C THR A 10 5.76 -9.12 5.38
N LEU A 11 5.03 -8.05 5.07
CA LEU A 11 5.59 -6.70 4.90
C LEU A 11 6.23 -6.20 6.21
N GLY A 12 5.52 -6.33 7.33
CA GLY A 12 6.01 -5.90 8.64
C GLY A 12 7.30 -6.59 9.04
N ALA A 13 7.36 -7.92 8.87
CA ALA A 13 8.56 -8.71 9.14
C ALA A 13 9.73 -8.37 8.22
N ALA A 14 9.47 -8.10 6.93
CA ALA A 14 10.51 -7.77 5.96
C ALA A 14 11.14 -6.39 6.18
N LEU A 15 10.35 -5.41 6.64
CA LEU A 15 10.79 -4.03 6.81
C LEU A 15 11.09 -3.63 8.26
N GLY A 16 10.77 -4.49 9.24
CA GLY A 16 10.90 -4.16 10.66
C GLY A 16 9.94 -3.04 11.09
N ILE A 17 8.79 -2.93 10.44
CA ILE A 17 7.76 -1.91 10.69
C ILE A 17 6.49 -2.54 11.26
N GLN A 18 5.59 -1.71 11.78
CA GLN A 18 4.29 -2.18 12.27
C GLN A 18 3.48 -2.85 11.15
N ASP A 19 3.04 -4.09 11.38
CA ASP A 19 2.04 -4.74 10.55
C ASP A 19 0.63 -4.24 10.91
N VAL A 20 -0.15 -3.87 9.89
CA VAL A 20 -1.53 -3.42 10.08
C VAL A 20 -2.31 -3.66 8.80
N THR A 21 -3.57 -4.08 8.93
CA THR A 21 -4.46 -4.23 7.77
C THR A 21 -5.15 -2.91 7.43
N VAL A 22 -5.51 -2.72 6.16
CA VAL A 22 -6.30 -1.56 5.71
C VAL A 22 -7.59 -1.46 6.54
N ALA A 23 -8.29 -2.58 6.73
CA ALA A 23 -9.50 -2.63 7.54
C ALA A 23 -9.27 -2.16 9.00
N LYS A 24 -8.15 -2.54 9.62
CA LYS A 24 -7.81 -2.12 10.98
C LYS A 24 -7.51 -0.62 11.05
N VAL A 25 -6.80 -0.06 10.07
CA VAL A 25 -6.55 1.38 9.99
C VAL A 25 -7.86 2.15 9.87
N LEU A 26 -8.76 1.72 8.97
CA LEU A 26 -10.06 2.35 8.75
C LEU A 26 -11.02 2.21 9.94
N ALA A 27 -10.92 1.13 10.71
CA ALA A 27 -11.71 0.92 11.92
C ALA A 27 -11.16 1.64 13.16
N SER A 28 -9.88 2.02 13.15
CA SER A 28 -9.24 2.71 14.27
C SER A 28 -9.48 4.22 14.19
N PRO A 29 -9.67 4.92 15.32
CA PRO A 29 -9.81 6.37 15.30
C PRO A 29 -8.55 7.05 14.72
N PRO A 30 -8.69 8.27 14.13
CA PRO A 30 -7.58 9.18 13.86
C PRO A 30 -6.60 9.24 15.02
N VAL A 31 -5.31 9.11 14.71
CA VAL A 31 -4.29 9.39 15.70
C VAL A 31 -4.36 10.91 15.94
N GLU A 32 -4.97 11.32 17.05
CA GLU A 32 -5.00 12.74 17.45
C GLU A 32 -3.57 13.22 17.64
N ARG A 33 -3.09 14.02 16.70
CA ARG A 33 -1.80 14.68 16.76
C ARG A 33 -2.02 16.07 17.38
N ALA A 34 -1.80 16.13 18.69
CA ALA A 34 -1.85 17.31 19.58
C ALA A 34 -3.14 18.16 19.51
N ALA A 35 -3.75 18.38 20.68
CA ALA A 35 -4.95 19.22 20.82
C ALA A 35 -4.71 20.67 20.36
N PRO A 36 -5.76 21.38 19.89
CA PRO A 36 -5.68 22.81 19.59
C PRO A 36 -5.28 23.57 20.87
N GLY A 37 -4.03 24.07 20.91
CA GLY A 37 -3.46 24.80 22.04
C GLY A 37 -2.14 24.24 22.60
N ALA A 38 -1.73 23.03 22.23
CA ALA A 38 -0.35 22.61 22.43
C ALA A 38 0.57 23.34 21.43
N ALA A 39 1.80 23.69 21.84
CA ALA A 39 2.81 24.21 20.91
C ALA A 39 2.86 23.32 19.66
N PRO A 40 3.01 23.86 18.43
CA PRO A 40 2.99 23.06 17.22
C PRO A 40 4.17 22.09 17.23
N ALA A 41 3.98 20.91 17.82
CA ALA A 41 4.74 19.75 17.46
C ALA A 41 4.27 19.46 16.05
N THR A 42 5.00 19.95 15.05
CA THR A 42 4.79 19.56 13.66
C THR A 42 4.66 18.04 13.67
N PRO A 43 3.47 17.48 13.39
CA PRO A 43 3.30 16.05 13.49
C PRO A 43 4.36 15.41 12.59
N ALA A 44 5.16 14.51 13.16
CA ALA A 44 6.28 13.93 12.43
C ALA A 44 5.75 13.38 11.09
N PRO A 45 6.39 13.69 9.95
CA PRO A 45 5.95 13.21 8.65
C PRO A 45 5.81 11.68 8.73
N ALA A 46 4.62 11.18 8.44
CA ALA A 46 4.35 9.74 8.46
C ALA A 46 4.43 9.20 7.04
N LEU A 47 5.09 8.04 6.87
CA LEU A 47 5.12 7.31 5.61
C LEU A 47 4.22 6.08 5.74
N TRP A 48 3.22 5.98 4.88
CA TRP A 48 2.31 4.86 4.80
C TRP A 48 2.64 4.03 3.56
N ILE A 49 3.13 2.81 3.78
CA ILE A 49 3.37 1.85 2.70
C ILE A 49 2.15 0.94 2.62
N LEU A 50 1.42 0.98 1.51
CA LEU A 50 0.31 0.09 1.20
C LEU A 50 0.77 -0.97 0.20
N ASP A 51 0.93 -2.20 0.68
CA ASP A 51 1.24 -3.37 -0.16
C ASP A 51 -0.04 -4.05 -0.65
N GLU A 52 0.03 -4.75 -1.78
CA GLU A 52 -1.10 -5.35 -2.49
C GLU A 52 -2.27 -4.38 -2.76
N ALA A 53 -1.92 -3.14 -3.15
CA ALA A 53 -2.88 -2.05 -3.36
C ALA A 53 -3.95 -2.36 -4.42
N SER A 54 -3.65 -3.24 -5.39
CA SER A 54 -4.61 -3.67 -6.42
C SER A 54 -5.81 -4.44 -5.85
N MET A 55 -5.70 -4.98 -4.63
CA MET A 55 -6.78 -5.70 -3.96
C MET A 55 -7.69 -4.78 -3.12
N VAL A 56 -7.31 -3.51 -2.90
CA VAL A 56 -8.10 -2.57 -2.09
C VAL A 56 -9.28 -2.03 -2.90
N ALA A 57 -10.49 -2.13 -2.35
CA ALA A 57 -11.69 -1.61 -3.00
C ALA A 57 -11.64 -0.09 -3.11
N ALA A 58 -12.19 0.49 -4.18
CA ALA A 58 -12.11 1.93 -4.42
C ALA A 58 -12.66 2.78 -3.26
N ARG A 59 -13.73 2.31 -2.60
CA ARG A 59 -14.33 2.99 -1.43
C ARG A 59 -13.41 3.01 -0.21
N ASP A 60 -12.64 1.94 -0.01
CA ASP A 60 -11.71 1.85 1.12
C ASP A 60 -10.43 2.64 0.82
N MET A 61 -9.99 2.66 -0.44
CA MET A 61 -8.90 3.51 -0.90
C MET A 61 -9.21 4.99 -0.69
N ASP A 62 -10.42 5.44 -1.07
CA ASP A 62 -10.87 6.83 -0.86
C ASP A 62 -10.79 7.25 0.61
N LYS A 63 -11.38 6.45 1.51
CA LYS A 63 -11.31 6.69 2.97
C LYS A 63 -9.88 6.67 3.49
N LEU A 64 -9.03 5.79 2.97
CA LEU A 64 -7.64 5.67 3.40
C LEU A 64 -6.84 6.93 3.01
N LEU A 65 -7.04 7.44 1.80
CA LEU A 65 -6.37 8.65 1.31
C LEU A 65 -6.85 9.91 2.04
N GLU A 66 -8.15 10.05 2.30
CA GLU A 66 -8.69 11.12 3.13
C GLU A 66 -8.11 11.09 4.54
N ARG A 67 -7.99 9.90 5.11
CA ARG A 67 -7.37 9.71 6.41
C ARG A 67 -5.87 10.05 6.40
N ALA A 68 -5.13 9.61 5.40
CA ALA A 68 -3.72 9.92 5.24
C ALA A 68 -3.49 11.44 5.11
N ARG A 69 -4.36 12.12 4.35
CA ARG A 69 -4.35 13.58 4.22
C ARG A 69 -4.55 14.27 5.56
N ALA A 70 -5.55 13.84 6.35
CA ALA A 70 -5.83 14.40 7.67
C ALA A 70 -4.67 14.17 8.66
N GLU A 71 -3.95 13.07 8.54
CA GLU A 71 -2.80 12.75 9.41
C GLU A 71 -1.45 13.30 8.89
N HIS A 72 -1.45 14.03 7.76
CA HIS A 72 -0.25 14.50 7.07
C HIS A 72 0.73 13.36 6.74
N ALA A 73 0.19 12.22 6.29
CA ALA A 73 0.95 11.06 5.86
C ALA A 73 1.20 11.07 4.35
N HIS A 74 2.43 10.76 3.95
CA HIS A 74 2.77 10.44 2.58
C HIS A 74 2.46 8.97 2.31
N VAL A 75 1.76 8.67 1.21
CA VAL A 75 1.33 7.30 0.89
C VAL A 75 2.12 6.77 -0.29
N VAL A 76 2.78 5.63 -0.10
CA VAL A 76 3.42 4.85 -1.15
C VAL A 76 2.61 3.58 -1.35
N MET A 77 2.15 3.36 -2.58
CA MET A 77 1.34 2.21 -2.96
C MET A 77 2.18 1.23 -3.80
N VAL A 78 2.13 -0.04 -3.43
CA VAL A 78 2.78 -1.15 -4.14
C VAL A 78 1.69 -2.17 -4.45
N GLY A 79 1.70 -2.70 -5.67
CA GLY A 79 0.74 -3.71 -6.08
C GLY A 79 0.96 -4.11 -7.53
N ASP A 80 0.37 -5.26 -7.89
CA ASP A 80 0.43 -5.80 -9.23
C ASP A 80 -0.95 -5.67 -9.90
N THR A 81 -1.00 -4.99 -11.05
CA THR A 81 -2.25 -4.85 -11.82
C THR A 81 -2.54 -6.02 -12.75
N LYS A 82 -1.59 -6.93 -12.94
CA LYS A 82 -1.81 -8.20 -13.65
C LYS A 82 -2.41 -9.27 -12.72
N GLN A 83 -2.34 -9.09 -11.40
CA GLN A 83 -3.01 -9.96 -10.44
C GLN A 83 -4.52 -9.70 -10.37
N ILE A 84 -5.24 -10.62 -9.74
CA ILE A 84 -6.69 -10.48 -9.52
C ILE A 84 -6.93 -9.21 -8.70
N GLY A 85 -7.64 -8.26 -9.30
CA GLY A 85 -8.00 -6.99 -8.66
C GLY A 85 -8.96 -7.19 -7.48
N SER A 86 -9.28 -6.08 -6.80
CA SER A 86 -10.20 -6.11 -5.68
C SER A 86 -11.48 -6.88 -5.97
N VAL A 87 -11.93 -7.68 -4.99
CA VAL A 87 -13.28 -8.28 -4.99
C VAL A 87 -14.35 -7.18 -4.85
N GLY A 88 -13.99 -6.03 -4.25
CA GLY A 88 -14.86 -4.86 -4.16
C GLY A 88 -14.91 -4.06 -5.46
N ALA A 89 -15.93 -3.21 -5.61
CA ALA A 89 -16.12 -2.44 -6.83
C ALA A 89 -15.02 -1.38 -7.06
N GLY A 90 -14.56 -1.29 -8.31
CA GLY A 90 -13.63 -0.27 -8.81
C GLY A 90 -12.16 -0.67 -8.74
N ALA A 91 -11.34 -0.06 -9.61
CA ALA A 91 -9.90 -0.32 -9.74
C ALA A 91 -9.09 0.93 -9.39
N ALA A 92 -9.26 1.46 -8.17
CA ALA A 92 -8.68 2.74 -7.77
C ALA A 92 -7.15 2.77 -7.91
N PHE A 93 -6.45 1.70 -7.57
CA PHE A 93 -4.99 1.62 -7.75
C PHE A 93 -4.57 1.80 -9.22
N THR A 94 -5.25 1.10 -10.14
CA THR A 94 -4.99 1.22 -11.59
C THR A 94 -5.25 2.65 -12.09
N GLN A 95 -6.36 3.25 -11.67
CA GLN A 95 -6.74 4.62 -12.06
C GLN A 95 -5.73 5.66 -11.53
N LEU A 96 -5.33 5.54 -10.26
CA LEU A 96 -4.34 6.43 -9.65
C LEU A 96 -2.99 6.32 -10.34
N ARG A 97 -2.58 5.10 -10.70
CA ARG A 97 -1.37 4.87 -11.48
C ARG A 97 -1.41 5.57 -12.85
N GLU A 98 -2.51 5.44 -13.57
CA GLU A 98 -2.67 6.05 -14.90
C GLU A 98 -2.64 7.58 -14.84
N GLN A 99 -3.15 8.18 -13.75
CA GLN A 99 -3.21 9.63 -13.60
C GLN A 99 -1.97 10.27 -12.98
N LEU A 100 -1.36 9.62 -11.98
CA LEU A 100 -0.24 10.17 -11.20
C LEU A 100 1.12 9.64 -11.68
N GLY A 101 1.13 8.60 -12.51
CA GLY A 101 2.32 7.85 -12.89
C GLY A 101 2.72 6.81 -11.83
N SER A 102 3.62 5.92 -12.22
CA SER A 102 4.24 4.93 -11.33
C SER A 102 5.56 4.46 -11.90
N GLU A 103 6.44 4.01 -11.01
CA GLU A 103 7.61 3.22 -11.38
C GLU A 103 7.25 1.73 -11.48
N ASN A 104 7.75 1.07 -12.53
CA ASN A 104 7.55 -0.36 -12.74
C ASN A 104 8.82 -1.12 -12.36
N LEU A 105 8.70 -2.08 -11.44
CA LEU A 105 9.80 -2.99 -11.11
C LEU A 105 9.81 -4.15 -12.12
N THR A 106 10.81 -4.18 -13.00
CA THR A 106 10.93 -5.19 -14.07
C THR A 106 11.92 -6.29 -13.76
N GLU A 107 12.77 -6.13 -12.74
CA GLU A 107 13.81 -7.09 -12.41
C GLU A 107 13.30 -8.20 -11.48
N ILE A 108 13.46 -9.45 -11.92
CA ILE A 108 13.11 -10.63 -11.11
C ILE A 108 14.25 -10.97 -10.15
N VAL A 109 14.03 -10.72 -8.86
CA VAL A 109 15.02 -10.98 -7.79
C VAL A 109 14.78 -12.28 -7.02
N ARG A 110 13.58 -12.87 -7.11
CA ARG A 110 13.21 -14.07 -6.31
C ARG A 110 13.88 -15.35 -6.83
N GLN A 111 13.94 -15.52 -8.15
CA GLN A 111 14.55 -16.68 -8.81
C GLN A 111 16.07 -16.50 -8.90
N LYS A 112 16.82 -17.32 -8.15
CA LYS A 112 18.29 -17.29 -8.15
C LYS A 112 18.93 -18.03 -9.32
N LYS A 113 18.25 -19.02 -9.90
CA LYS A 113 18.76 -19.80 -11.05
C LYS A 113 18.26 -19.22 -12.36
N ASP A 114 19.14 -19.08 -13.35
CA ASP A 114 18.82 -18.44 -14.62
C ASP A 114 17.71 -19.14 -15.39
N ALA A 115 17.72 -20.48 -15.45
CA ALA A 115 16.66 -21.25 -16.12
C ALA A 115 15.27 -20.97 -15.54
N THR A 116 15.15 -20.86 -14.21
CA THR A 116 13.88 -20.52 -13.55
C THR A 116 13.50 -19.07 -13.70
N ARG A 117 14.48 -18.16 -13.83
CA ARG A 117 14.21 -16.74 -14.06
C ARG A 117 13.69 -16.50 -15.47
N GLN A 118 14.29 -17.14 -16.47
CA GLN A 118 13.85 -17.08 -17.87
C GLN A 118 12.42 -17.60 -18.02
N ALA A 119 12.10 -18.74 -17.40
CA ALA A 119 10.75 -19.28 -17.41
C ALA A 119 9.69 -18.31 -16.86
N VAL A 120 10.04 -17.49 -15.87
CA VAL A 120 9.12 -16.48 -15.33
C VAL A 120 9.00 -15.27 -16.26
N TYR A 121 10.09 -14.82 -16.89
CA TYR A 121 10.01 -13.77 -17.91
C TYR A 121 9.09 -14.17 -19.06
N ASP A 122 9.23 -15.39 -19.57
CA ASP A 122 8.42 -15.91 -20.67
C ASP A 122 6.93 -16.02 -20.31
N ALA A 123 6.61 -16.24 -19.03
CA ALA A 123 5.23 -16.36 -18.55
C ALA A 123 4.55 -15.02 -18.24
N VAL A 124 5.31 -13.94 -18.08
CA VAL A 124 4.81 -12.59 -17.74
C VAL A 124 4.78 -11.66 -18.96
N ALA A 125 5.49 -12.03 -20.04
CA ALA A 125 5.44 -11.39 -21.36
C ALA A 125 4.06 -11.53 -22.01
#